data_AF-A0A383EMA8-F1
#
_entry.id   AF-A0A383EMA8-F1
#
_cell.length_a   1.000
_cell.length_b   1.000
_cell.length_c   1.000
_cell.angle_alpha   90.00
_cell.angle_beta   90.00
_cell.angle_gamma   90.00
#
_symmetry.space_group_name_H-M   'P 1'
#
loop_
_entity.id
_entity.type
_entity.pdbx_description
1 polymer ?
#
loop_
_entity_poly.entity_id
_entity_poly.type
_entity_poly.pdbx_seq_one_letter_code
_entity_poly.pdbx_strand_id
1 'polypeptide(L)'
;PATPMLRAYIGDSILFRLLSGMQNETHTFIVSGHGYRPERYDRDSRVTNALHVGIAERFDLATTAGGYQQMAGDYLYYNGRSSKLSEGSWGIVRVHEKLQKDLKPLPGNEKPRKSAKQLCPKGAPVKNFSVVAIETALKFNPLTEDEIEVDFERKLLVANAEAKIFALEGEMAKAAATEHRPHPLTLRANIGDCIKVKLTNRLKTERASLHANNVAFNPLDSQGINVGNN
;
A
#
# COMPACT_ATOMS: atom_id res chain seq x y z
N PRO A 1 0.39 -6.63 17.32
CA PRO A 1 -1.03 -7.06 17.35
C PRO A 1 -1.16 -8.59 17.38
N ALA A 2 -2.02 -9.12 18.25
CA ALA A 2 -2.36 -10.54 18.30
C ALA A 2 -3.49 -10.89 17.32
N THR A 3 -3.42 -10.37 16.10
CA THR A 3 -4.41 -10.67 15.06
C THR A 3 -4.17 -12.07 14.50
N PRO A 4 -5.21 -12.90 14.34
CA PRO A 4 -5.07 -14.21 13.70
C PRO A 4 -4.44 -14.09 12.31
N MET A 5 -3.47 -14.94 12.02
CA MET A 5 -2.86 -15.01 10.70
C MET A 5 -3.75 -15.84 9.78
N LEU A 6 -4.30 -15.21 8.73
CA LEU A 6 -5.02 -15.94 7.69
C LEU A 6 -4.00 -16.70 6.85
N ARG A 7 -4.18 -18.02 6.71
CA ARG A 7 -3.31 -18.87 5.90
C ARG A 7 -4.12 -19.45 4.75
N ALA A 8 -3.56 -19.40 3.55
CA ALA A 8 -4.17 -19.92 2.34
C ALA A 8 -3.10 -20.51 1.41
N TYR A 9 -3.51 -21.29 0.42
CA TYR A 9 -2.70 -21.69 -0.71
C TYR A 9 -2.92 -20.76 -1.90
N ILE A 10 -1.92 -20.62 -2.77
CA ILE A 10 -2.09 -19.84 -4.02
C ILE A 10 -3.31 -20.39 -4.78
N GLY A 11 -4.20 -19.48 -5.19
CA GLY A 11 -5.42 -19.83 -5.91
C GLY A 11 -6.64 -20.10 -5.02
N ASP A 12 -6.48 -20.19 -3.69
CA ASP A 12 -7.62 -20.34 -2.79
C ASP A 12 -8.55 -19.13 -2.88
N SER A 13 -9.86 -19.39 -2.91
CA SER A 13 -10.86 -18.34 -2.82
C SER A 13 -10.91 -17.80 -1.38
N ILE A 14 -10.71 -16.49 -1.23
CA ILE A 14 -10.81 -15.80 0.05
C ILE A 14 -12.04 -14.88 0.00
N LEU A 15 -12.86 -14.93 1.05
CA LEU A 15 -13.96 -14.01 1.26
C LEU A 15 -13.77 -13.26 2.57
N PHE A 16 -13.50 -11.96 2.50
CA PHE A 16 -13.54 -11.09 3.67
C PHE A 16 -14.96 -10.59 3.88
N ARG A 17 -15.60 -11.05 4.97
CA ARG A 17 -16.89 -10.53 5.42
C ARG A 17 -16.61 -9.42 6.43
N LEU A 18 -16.76 -8.18 5.99
CA LEU A 18 -16.54 -7.00 6.81
C LEU A 18 -17.87 -6.52 7.38
N LEU A 19 -17.83 -6.13 8.66
CA LEU A 19 -18.92 -5.44 9.34
C LEU A 19 -18.28 -4.41 10.27
N SER A 20 -18.67 -3.13 10.13
CA SER A 20 -18.34 -2.11 11.12
C SER A 20 -19.57 -1.84 11.96
N GLY A 21 -19.54 -2.21 13.24
CA GLY A 21 -20.70 -2.05 14.14
C GLY A 21 -20.88 -0.60 14.60
N MET A 22 -19.85 -0.07 15.26
CA MET A 22 -19.80 1.29 15.78
C MET A 22 -18.41 1.86 15.54
N GLN A 23 -18.30 3.15 15.22
CA GLN A 23 -17.01 3.81 15.06
C GLN A 23 -17.11 5.30 15.41
N ASN A 24 -16.07 5.84 16.06
CA ASN A 24 -15.88 7.27 16.31
C ASN A 24 -15.02 7.93 15.21
N GLU A 25 -14.34 7.11 14.40
CA GLU A 25 -13.45 7.51 13.32
C GLU A 25 -13.66 6.58 12.12
N THR A 26 -13.31 7.04 10.93
CA THR A 26 -13.49 6.25 9.71
C THR A 26 -12.55 5.04 9.68
N HIS A 27 -13.08 3.91 9.24
CA HIS A 27 -12.27 2.73 8.96
C HIS A 27 -12.03 2.60 7.46
N THR A 28 -10.86 2.06 7.15
CA THR A 28 -10.58 1.57 5.81
C THR A 28 -10.12 0.13 5.89
N PHE A 29 -10.35 -0.61 4.81
CA PHE A 29 -9.83 -1.97 4.67
C PHE A 29 -9.01 -2.04 3.40
N ILE A 30 -7.77 -2.51 3.51
CA ILE A 30 -6.86 -2.74 2.40
C ILE A 30 -6.26 -4.13 2.55
N VAL A 31 -6.06 -4.84 1.43
CA VAL A 31 -5.19 -6.01 1.37
C VAL A 31 -4.13 -5.74 0.30
N SER A 32 -2.86 -5.68 0.69
CA SER A 32 -1.76 -5.41 -0.24
C SER A 32 -1.74 -6.43 -1.37
N GLY A 33 -1.59 -5.96 -2.61
CA GLY A 33 -1.45 -6.81 -3.80
C GLY A 33 -2.74 -7.48 -4.26
N HIS A 34 -3.86 -7.20 -3.59
CA HIS A 34 -5.17 -7.74 -3.90
C HIS A 34 -6.16 -6.61 -4.21
N GLY A 35 -7.15 -6.93 -5.02
CA GLY A 35 -8.33 -6.10 -5.22
C GLY A 35 -9.60 -6.93 -5.13
N TYR A 36 -10.71 -6.23 -4.98
CA TYR A 36 -12.04 -6.79 -4.82
C TYR A 36 -13.06 -5.82 -5.43
N ARG A 37 -14.21 -6.37 -5.83
CA ARG A 37 -15.37 -5.59 -6.28
C ARG A 37 -16.29 -5.38 -5.08
N PRO A 38 -16.56 -4.13 -4.65
CA PRO A 38 -17.46 -3.87 -3.52
C PRO A 38 -18.85 -4.46 -3.78
N GLU A 39 -19.40 -4.20 -4.98
CA GLU A 39 -20.58 -4.89 -5.49
C GLU A 39 -20.17 -6.20 -6.17
N ARG A 40 -19.99 -7.26 -5.38
CA ARG A 40 -19.35 -8.52 -5.84
C ARG A 40 -20.05 -9.23 -7.00
N TYR A 41 -21.35 -9.01 -7.16
CA TYR A 41 -22.18 -9.66 -8.19
C TYR A 41 -22.38 -8.80 -9.43
N ASP A 42 -22.04 -7.52 -9.34
CA ASP A 42 -22.05 -6.64 -10.49
C ASP A 42 -20.69 -6.75 -11.22
N ARG A 43 -20.75 -7.15 -12.49
CA ARG A 43 -19.56 -7.31 -13.33
C ARG A 43 -18.92 -5.97 -13.69
N ASP A 44 -19.70 -4.89 -13.66
CA ASP A 44 -19.25 -3.53 -13.99
C ASP A 44 -18.71 -2.79 -12.77
N SER A 45 -18.95 -3.33 -11.57
CA SER A 45 -18.41 -2.82 -10.30
C SER A 45 -16.89 -2.72 -10.32
N ARG A 46 -16.34 -1.52 -10.17
CA ARG A 46 -14.88 -1.31 -10.22
C ARG A 46 -14.13 -2.23 -9.23
N VAL A 47 -12.98 -2.72 -9.66
CA VAL A 47 -12.03 -3.36 -8.75
C VAL A 47 -11.33 -2.27 -7.94
N THR A 48 -11.40 -2.37 -6.63
CA THR A 48 -10.72 -1.48 -5.68
C THR A 48 -9.89 -2.31 -4.71
N ASN A 49 -8.81 -1.74 -4.20
CA ASN A 49 -7.98 -2.38 -3.18
C ASN A 49 -8.15 -1.71 -1.81
N ALA A 50 -8.81 -0.56 -1.77
CA ALA A 50 -9.11 0.19 -0.57
C ALA A 50 -10.61 0.49 -0.53
N LEU A 51 -11.22 0.19 0.61
CA LEU A 51 -12.60 0.54 0.91
C LEU A 51 -12.65 1.37 2.17
N HIS A 52 -13.38 2.47 2.09
CA HIS A 52 -13.92 3.11 3.27
C HIS A 52 -15.08 2.27 3.80
N VAL A 53 -15.15 2.08 5.12
CA VAL A 53 -16.21 1.34 5.79
C VAL A 53 -16.87 2.26 6.81
N GLY A 54 -18.13 2.59 6.54
CA GLY A 54 -19.01 3.42 7.37
C GLY A 54 -19.59 2.66 8.57
N ILE A 55 -20.30 3.40 9.44
CA ILE A 55 -21.06 2.82 10.54
C ILE A 55 -22.16 1.92 9.96
N ALA A 56 -22.31 0.72 10.52
CA ALA A 56 -23.31 -0.28 10.12
C ALA A 56 -23.21 -0.72 8.65
N GLU A 57 -22.08 -0.47 7.98
CA GLU A 57 -21.82 -1.01 6.65
C GLU A 57 -21.28 -2.44 6.72
N ARG A 58 -21.66 -3.22 5.71
CA ARG A 58 -21.16 -4.58 5.51
C ARG A 58 -20.68 -4.75 4.08
N PHE A 59 -19.58 -5.47 3.92
CA PHE A 59 -19.04 -5.83 2.61
C PHE A 59 -18.64 -7.29 2.56
N ASP A 60 -18.92 -7.93 1.43
CA ASP A 60 -18.50 -9.29 1.12
C ASP A 60 -17.45 -9.25 0.00
N LEU A 61 -16.18 -9.14 0.39
CA LEU A 61 -15.07 -8.90 -0.52
C LEU A 61 -14.40 -10.20 -0.92
N ALA A 62 -14.75 -10.70 -2.10
CA ALA A 62 -14.16 -11.89 -2.68
C ALA A 62 -12.85 -11.56 -3.42
N THR A 63 -11.84 -12.38 -3.20
CA THR A 63 -10.56 -12.33 -3.92
C THR A 63 -9.92 -13.73 -3.97
N THR A 64 -8.74 -13.83 -4.57
CA THR A 64 -7.99 -15.08 -4.65
C THR A 64 -6.63 -14.90 -3.99
N ALA A 65 -6.21 -15.89 -3.20
CA ALA A 65 -4.93 -15.90 -2.52
C ALA A 65 -3.76 -15.81 -3.52
N GLY A 66 -2.81 -14.92 -3.21
CA GLY A 66 -1.61 -14.67 -4.01
C GLY A 66 -1.69 -13.40 -4.88
N GLY A 67 -2.78 -12.65 -4.78
CA GLY A 67 -2.94 -11.34 -5.40
C GLY A 67 -2.94 -11.36 -6.92
N TYR A 68 -2.80 -10.18 -7.51
CA TYR A 68 -2.72 -10.01 -8.96
C TYR A 68 -1.55 -10.80 -9.59
N GLN A 69 -0.46 -10.96 -8.85
CA GLN A 69 0.78 -11.62 -9.24
C GLN A 69 0.77 -13.14 -9.09
N GLN A 70 -0.23 -13.73 -8.41
CA GLN A 70 -0.29 -15.18 -8.11
C GLN A 70 1.00 -15.70 -7.44
N MET A 71 1.51 -14.96 -6.45
CA MET A 71 2.75 -15.30 -5.74
C MET A 71 2.47 -15.73 -4.30
N ALA A 72 3.22 -16.72 -3.82
CA ALA A 72 3.31 -17.02 -2.39
C ALA A 72 4.08 -15.92 -1.66
N GLY A 73 3.77 -15.73 -0.39
CA GLY A 73 4.34 -14.68 0.45
C GLY A 73 3.32 -14.16 1.46
N ASP A 74 3.75 -13.19 2.26
CA ASP A 74 2.92 -12.53 3.23
C ASP A 74 2.35 -11.23 2.66
N TYR A 75 1.05 -11.04 2.80
CA TYR A 75 0.34 -9.84 2.39
C TYR A 75 -0.22 -9.16 3.62
N LEU A 76 0.01 -7.85 3.73
CA LEU A 76 -0.58 -7.07 4.80
C LEU A 76 -2.06 -6.82 4.48
N TYR A 77 -2.95 -7.13 5.41
CA TYR A 77 -4.27 -6.51 5.44
C TYR A 77 -4.30 -5.50 6.57
N TYR A 78 -4.82 -4.31 6.32
CA TYR A 78 -4.68 -3.21 7.26
C TYR A 78 -5.72 -2.12 7.08
N ASN A 79 -5.87 -1.31 8.12
CA ASN A 79 -6.54 -0.02 8.04
C ASN A 79 -5.54 1.04 7.55
N GLY A 80 -5.84 1.67 6.42
CA GLY A 80 -5.04 2.73 5.81
C GLY A 80 -5.05 4.05 6.56
N ARG A 81 -5.88 4.20 7.60
CA ARG A 81 -5.80 5.33 8.53
C ARG A 81 -4.67 5.08 9.51
N SER A 82 -3.67 5.97 9.53
CA SER A 82 -2.43 5.78 10.30
C SER A 82 -2.66 5.54 11.79
N SER A 83 -3.62 6.22 12.43
CA SER A 83 -3.91 5.98 13.85
C SER A 83 -4.40 4.54 14.10
N LYS A 84 -5.30 4.03 13.26
CA LYS A 84 -5.84 2.67 13.38
C LYS A 84 -4.79 1.62 13.05
N LEU A 85 -3.93 1.89 12.08
CA LEU A 85 -2.75 1.06 11.81
C LEU A 85 -1.85 0.99 13.05
N SER A 86 -1.52 2.12 13.67
CA SER A 86 -0.71 2.21 14.89
C SER A 86 -1.38 1.55 16.10
N GLU A 87 -2.71 1.61 16.20
CA GLU A 87 -3.53 0.92 17.21
C GLU A 87 -3.61 -0.60 16.99
N GLY A 88 -3.07 -1.12 15.88
CA GLY A 88 -2.99 -2.55 15.61
C GLY A 88 -4.07 -3.11 14.71
N SER A 89 -4.81 -2.27 13.99
CA SER A 89 -5.80 -2.68 12.97
C SER A 89 -5.14 -3.17 11.69
N TRP A 90 -4.35 -4.23 11.80
CA TRP A 90 -3.66 -4.89 10.69
C TRP A 90 -3.30 -6.33 11.04
N GLY A 91 -3.13 -7.17 10.02
CA GLY A 91 -2.62 -8.52 10.15
C GLY A 91 -2.08 -9.06 8.84
N ILE A 92 -1.80 -10.35 8.80
CA ILE A 92 -1.13 -11.00 7.66
C ILE A 92 -2.05 -12.04 7.02
N VAL A 93 -2.14 -11.98 5.69
CA VAL A 93 -2.56 -13.08 4.82
C VAL A 93 -1.30 -13.78 4.32
N ARG A 94 -1.02 -14.97 4.86
CA ARG A 94 0.12 -15.79 4.47
C ARG A 94 -0.30 -16.80 3.40
N VAL A 95 0.29 -16.68 2.22
CA VAL A 95 -0.01 -17.52 1.07
C VAL A 95 1.11 -18.52 0.83
N HIS A 96 0.79 -19.81 0.85
CA HIS A 96 1.71 -20.91 0.67
C HIS A 96 1.65 -21.48 -0.76
N GLU A 97 2.79 -21.83 -1.33
CA GLU A 97 2.87 -22.61 -2.57
C GLU A 97 2.99 -24.14 -2.33
N LYS A 98 3.31 -24.55 -1.10
CA LYS A 98 3.51 -25.95 -0.72
C LYS A 98 2.54 -26.32 0.38
N LEU A 99 1.99 -27.53 0.30
CA LEU A 99 1.14 -28.11 1.34
C LEU A 99 1.85 -28.06 2.71
N GLN A 100 1.07 -27.73 3.74
CA GLN A 100 1.52 -27.61 5.12
C GLN A 100 0.82 -28.70 5.91
N LYS A 101 1.48 -29.25 6.94
CA LYS A 101 0.92 -30.35 7.72
C LYS A 101 -0.36 -29.98 8.47
N ASP A 102 -0.51 -28.70 8.79
CA ASP A 102 -1.55 -28.14 9.65
C ASP A 102 -2.53 -27.22 8.90
N LEU A 103 -2.45 -27.15 7.57
CA LEU A 103 -3.38 -26.38 6.73
C LEU A 103 -4.02 -27.31 5.71
N LYS A 104 -5.35 -27.36 5.69
CA LYS A 104 -6.10 -28.20 4.75
C LYS A 104 -6.27 -27.46 3.43
N PRO A 105 -6.06 -28.11 2.27
CA PRO A 105 -6.42 -27.51 1.00
C PRO A 105 -7.93 -27.36 0.87
N LEU A 106 -8.37 -26.33 0.14
CA LEU A 106 -9.78 -26.11 -0.16
C LEU A 106 -10.25 -26.99 -1.33
N PRO A 107 -11.55 -27.34 -1.40
CA PRO A 107 -12.13 -28.01 -2.56
C PRO A 107 -11.85 -27.24 -3.85
N GLY A 108 -11.34 -27.95 -4.88
CA GLY A 108 -10.94 -27.36 -6.15
C GLY A 108 -9.53 -26.75 -6.18
N ASN A 109 -8.80 -26.79 -5.06
CA ASN A 109 -7.37 -26.42 -4.97
C ASN A 109 -6.56 -27.46 -4.18
N GLU A 110 -6.89 -28.75 -4.32
CA GLU A 110 -6.22 -29.88 -3.65
C GLU A 110 -4.74 -29.97 -4.01
N LYS A 111 -4.38 -29.45 -5.19
CA LYS A 111 -3.01 -29.30 -5.67
C LYS A 111 -2.74 -27.80 -5.83
N PRO A 112 -2.24 -27.11 -4.79
CA PRO A 112 -1.93 -25.69 -4.85
C PRO A 112 -1.14 -25.30 -6.10
N ARG A 113 -1.50 -24.16 -6.67
CA ARG A 113 -0.75 -23.59 -7.79
C ARG A 113 0.67 -23.24 -7.35
N LYS A 114 1.62 -23.31 -8.28
CA LYS A 114 3.00 -22.85 -8.03
C LYS A 114 3.05 -21.33 -8.06
N SER A 115 3.93 -20.75 -7.24
CA SER A 115 4.19 -19.31 -7.26
C SER A 115 4.66 -18.86 -8.64
N ALA A 116 4.12 -17.74 -9.12
CA ALA A 116 4.63 -17.11 -10.32
C ALA A 116 6.13 -16.81 -10.16
N LYS A 117 6.93 -17.20 -11.16
CA LYS A 117 8.40 -17.00 -11.12
C LYS A 117 8.82 -15.57 -11.44
N GLN A 118 7.96 -14.83 -12.14
CA GLN A 118 8.24 -13.48 -12.60
C GLN A 118 7.00 -12.63 -12.36
N LEU A 119 7.19 -11.47 -11.73
CA LEU A 119 6.14 -10.49 -11.50
C LEU A 119 5.63 -9.90 -12.83
N CYS A 120 6.56 -9.49 -13.69
CA CYS A 120 6.25 -8.82 -14.94
C CYS A 120 6.12 -9.84 -16.09
N PRO A 121 5.12 -9.69 -16.99
CA PRO A 121 5.02 -10.52 -18.18
C PRO A 121 6.26 -10.45 -19.07
N LYS A 122 6.55 -11.53 -19.79
CA LYS A 122 7.66 -11.56 -20.76
C LYS A 122 7.41 -10.52 -21.86
N GLY A 123 8.39 -9.65 -22.11
CA GLY A 123 8.28 -8.59 -23.13
C GLY A 123 7.52 -7.35 -22.69
N ALA A 124 7.04 -7.29 -21.43
CA ALA A 124 6.45 -6.07 -20.88
C ALA A 124 7.45 -4.90 -20.94
N PRO A 125 7.05 -3.72 -21.44
CA PRO A 125 7.88 -2.52 -21.39
C PRO A 125 8.31 -2.23 -19.95
N VAL A 126 9.60 -2.00 -19.73
CA VAL A 126 10.15 -1.72 -18.40
C VAL A 126 10.37 -0.24 -18.23
N LYS A 127 9.72 0.37 -17.24
CA LYS A 127 9.92 1.76 -16.83
C LYS A 127 10.77 1.81 -15.56
N ASN A 128 11.94 2.42 -15.66
CA ASN A 128 12.85 2.58 -14.55
C ASN A 128 12.72 4.01 -13.99
N PHE A 129 12.55 4.10 -12.68
CA PHE A 129 12.50 5.37 -11.96
C PHE A 129 13.54 5.35 -10.83
N SER A 130 14.48 6.30 -10.87
CA SER A 130 15.37 6.58 -9.74
C SER A 130 14.73 7.64 -8.86
N VAL A 131 14.31 7.23 -7.66
CA VAL A 131 13.59 8.07 -6.71
C VAL A 131 14.46 8.29 -5.49
N VAL A 132 14.52 9.53 -5.00
CA VAL A 132 15.22 9.89 -3.76
C VAL A 132 14.21 10.36 -2.72
N ALA A 133 14.40 9.95 -1.47
CA ALA A 133 13.75 10.58 -0.31
C ALA A 133 14.70 11.63 0.27
N ILE A 134 14.26 12.88 0.37
CA ILE A 134 15.08 14.01 0.83
C ILE A 134 14.31 14.86 1.85
N GLU A 135 15.05 15.59 2.67
CA GLU A 135 14.53 16.67 3.49
C GLU A 135 14.65 18.00 2.74
N THR A 136 13.60 18.82 2.80
CA THR A 136 13.60 20.19 2.27
C THR A 136 12.63 21.06 3.05
N ALA A 137 12.91 22.36 3.11
CA ALA A 137 11.99 23.32 3.69
C ALA A 137 10.84 23.59 2.71
N LEU A 138 9.60 23.41 3.15
CA LEU A 138 8.40 23.70 2.37
C LEU A 138 7.62 24.84 2.98
N LYS A 139 7.32 25.86 2.17
CA LYS A 139 6.37 26.92 2.51
C LYS A 139 5.06 26.69 1.78
N PHE A 140 4.03 26.24 2.51
CA PHE A 140 2.74 25.87 1.91
C PHE A 140 2.04 27.09 1.29
N ASN A 141 2.05 28.21 2.01
CA ASN A 141 1.55 29.50 1.53
C ASN A 141 2.68 30.55 1.54
N PRO A 142 3.11 31.09 0.39
CA PRO A 142 4.22 32.03 0.34
C PRO A 142 3.82 33.44 0.77
N LEU A 143 2.53 33.73 0.86
CA LEU A 143 1.97 35.07 1.08
C LEU A 143 1.72 35.37 2.57
N THR A 144 2.27 34.56 3.47
CA THR A 144 2.03 34.65 4.92
C THR A 144 3.29 34.29 5.69
N GLU A 145 3.35 34.68 6.96
CA GLU A 145 4.30 34.15 7.96
C GLU A 145 4.14 32.63 8.09
N ASP A 146 5.12 31.96 8.70
CA ASP A 146 5.19 30.49 8.77
C ASP A 146 4.20 29.86 9.76
N GLU A 147 3.67 30.66 10.67
CA GLU A 147 2.63 30.29 11.63
C GLU A 147 1.54 31.36 11.65
N ILE A 148 0.28 30.96 11.76
CA ILE A 148 -0.85 31.88 11.93
C ILE A 148 -1.57 31.49 13.22
N GLU A 149 -1.68 32.41 14.16
CA GLU A 149 -2.52 32.22 15.35
C GLU A 149 -3.99 32.28 14.94
N VAL A 150 -4.75 31.24 15.27
CA VAL A 150 -6.15 31.11 14.83
C VAL A 150 -7.12 31.37 15.97
N ASP A 151 -7.00 30.61 17.07
CA ASP A 151 -7.85 30.72 18.27
C ASP A 151 -7.31 29.82 19.40
N PHE A 152 -7.43 30.27 20.65
CA PHE A 152 -7.11 29.51 21.87
C PHE A 152 -5.70 28.88 21.83
N GLU A 153 -4.67 29.69 21.56
CA GLU A 153 -3.25 29.26 21.48
C GLU A 153 -2.95 28.24 20.36
N ARG A 154 -3.93 27.94 19.48
CA ARG A 154 -3.71 27.07 18.33
C ARG A 154 -3.06 27.85 17.21
N LYS A 155 -1.96 27.29 16.72
CA LYS A 155 -1.21 27.81 15.59
C LYS A 155 -1.43 26.92 14.37
N LEU A 156 -1.79 27.55 13.25
CA LEU A 156 -1.76 26.90 11.94
C LEU A 156 -0.32 26.99 11.41
N LEU A 157 0.33 25.84 11.26
CA LEU A 157 1.64 25.76 10.61
C LEU A 157 1.43 25.85 9.09
N VAL A 158 1.95 26.91 8.48
CA VAL A 158 1.89 27.15 7.03
C VAL A 158 3.26 27.02 6.35
N ALA A 159 4.25 26.56 7.10
CA ALA A 159 5.53 26.05 6.60
C ALA A 159 5.97 24.79 7.37
N ASN A 160 6.88 24.03 6.78
CA ASN A 160 7.57 22.89 7.41
C ASN A 160 9.05 22.92 6.99
N ALA A 161 9.93 23.29 7.92
CA ALA A 161 11.37 23.42 7.68
C ALA A 161 12.07 22.06 7.43
N GLU A 162 11.47 20.96 7.86
CA GLU A 162 12.03 19.61 7.82
C GLU A 162 11.12 18.64 7.05
N ALA A 163 10.44 19.16 6.02
CA ALA A 163 9.54 18.35 5.24
C ALA A 163 10.30 17.24 4.51
N LYS A 164 9.70 16.06 4.47
CA LYS A 164 10.27 14.88 3.80
C LYS A 164 9.49 14.65 2.52
N ILE A 165 10.18 14.65 1.39
CA ILE A 165 9.56 14.46 0.07
C ILE A 165 10.26 13.37 -0.72
N PHE A 166 9.54 12.79 -1.69
CA PHE A 166 10.12 12.00 -2.76
C PHE A 166 10.30 12.87 -4.00
N ALA A 167 11.43 12.71 -4.70
CA ALA A 167 11.71 13.37 -5.98
C ALA A 167 12.43 12.41 -6.94
N LEU A 168 12.48 12.75 -8.23
CA LEU A 168 13.37 12.06 -9.16
C LEU A 168 14.83 12.42 -8.85
N GLU A 169 15.73 11.46 -8.92
CA GLU A 169 17.14 11.68 -8.56
C GLU A 169 17.79 12.80 -9.37
N GLY A 170 17.49 12.89 -10.67
CA GLY A 170 17.99 13.97 -11.55
C GLY A 170 17.39 15.35 -11.28
N GLU A 171 16.31 15.44 -10.50
CA GLU A 171 15.63 16.69 -10.15
C GLU A 171 15.85 17.09 -8.69
N MET A 172 16.63 16.32 -7.93
CA MET A 172 16.86 16.51 -6.49
C MET A 172 17.27 17.95 -6.15
N ALA A 173 18.22 18.52 -6.89
CA ALA A 173 18.70 19.89 -6.64
C ALA A 173 17.61 20.95 -6.86
N LYS A 174 16.74 20.75 -7.86
CA LYS A 174 15.59 21.62 -8.11
C LYS A 174 14.53 21.45 -7.03
N ALA A 175 14.24 20.21 -6.64
CA ALA A 175 13.26 19.90 -5.61
C ALA A 175 13.66 20.41 -4.21
N ALA A 176 14.97 20.56 -3.95
CA ALA A 176 15.50 21.08 -2.69
C ALA A 176 15.73 22.61 -2.69
N ALA A 177 15.57 23.29 -3.83
CA ALA A 177 15.81 24.72 -3.93
C ALA A 177 14.68 25.52 -3.26
N THR A 178 15.03 26.46 -2.38
CA THR A 178 14.09 27.25 -1.58
C THR A 178 13.08 28.04 -2.43
N GLU A 179 13.48 28.47 -3.63
CA GLU A 179 12.61 29.23 -4.56
C GLU A 179 11.68 28.34 -5.38
N HIS A 180 11.90 27.02 -5.36
CA HIS A 180 11.12 26.07 -6.13
C HIS A 180 10.09 25.37 -5.25
N ARG A 181 8.82 25.39 -5.68
CA ARG A 181 7.77 24.58 -5.06
C ARG A 181 7.80 23.19 -5.69
N PRO A 182 8.30 22.16 -5.00
CA PRO A 182 8.34 20.83 -5.59
C PRO A 182 6.91 20.35 -5.84
N HIS A 183 6.65 19.94 -7.07
CA HIS A 183 5.41 19.27 -7.41
C HIS A 183 5.40 17.85 -6.84
N PRO A 184 4.22 17.27 -6.56
CA PRO A 184 4.13 15.88 -6.15
C PRO A 184 4.82 14.95 -7.17
N LEU A 185 5.66 14.04 -6.67
CA LEU A 185 6.29 13.03 -7.51
C LEU A 185 5.21 12.25 -8.26
N THR A 186 5.24 12.33 -9.58
CA THR A 186 4.27 11.68 -10.45
C THR A 186 5.00 10.66 -11.33
N LEU A 187 4.84 9.37 -11.02
CA LEU A 187 5.35 8.27 -11.86
C LEU A 187 4.23 7.79 -12.77
N ARG A 188 4.46 7.81 -14.10
CA ARG A 188 3.44 7.45 -15.10
C ARG A 188 3.74 6.09 -15.74
N ALA A 189 2.78 5.17 -15.64
CA ALA A 189 2.85 3.84 -16.24
C ALA A 189 1.52 3.47 -16.89
N ASN A 190 1.58 2.61 -17.91
CA ASN A 190 0.41 2.04 -18.58
C ASN A 190 0.08 0.67 -17.97
N ILE A 191 -1.16 0.21 -18.15
CA ILE A 191 -1.52 -1.18 -17.85
C ILE A 191 -0.62 -2.10 -18.68
N GLY A 192 0.03 -3.06 -18.01
CA GLY A 192 0.98 -3.99 -18.63
C GLY A 192 2.45 -3.54 -18.58
N ASP A 193 2.74 -2.29 -18.20
CA ASP A 193 4.13 -1.87 -17.95
C ASP A 193 4.68 -2.57 -16.70
N CYS A 194 5.97 -2.92 -16.75
CA CYS A 194 6.74 -3.33 -15.60
C CYS A 194 7.45 -2.11 -15.00
N ILE A 195 7.17 -1.79 -13.74
CA ILE A 195 7.76 -0.63 -13.07
C ILE A 195 8.89 -1.08 -12.16
N LYS A 196 10.07 -0.47 -12.29
CA LYS A 196 11.19 -0.63 -11.36
C LYS A 196 11.50 0.71 -10.72
N VAL A 197 11.30 0.80 -9.41
CA VAL A 197 11.65 1.98 -8.62
C VAL A 197 12.90 1.68 -7.81
N LYS A 198 13.99 2.39 -8.09
CA LYS A 198 15.16 2.40 -7.20
C LYS A 198 14.97 3.56 -6.23
N LEU A 199 14.54 3.24 -5.01
CA LEU A 199 14.46 4.23 -3.93
C LEU A 199 15.82 4.38 -3.24
N THR A 200 16.32 5.61 -3.15
CA THR A 200 17.52 5.96 -2.39
C THR A 200 17.13 6.88 -1.24
N ASN A 201 17.37 6.45 -0.01
CA ASN A 201 17.09 7.26 1.17
C ASN A 201 18.25 8.24 1.43
N ARG A 202 17.96 9.54 1.40
CA ARG A 202 18.90 10.64 1.71
C ARG A 202 18.41 11.53 2.86
N LEU A 203 17.47 11.03 3.66
CA LEU A 203 17.06 11.66 4.92
C LEU A 203 18.21 11.61 5.93
N LYS A 204 18.26 12.55 6.89
CA LYS A 204 19.40 12.67 7.82
C LYS A 204 19.41 11.55 8.85
N THR A 205 18.26 11.25 9.46
CA THR A 205 18.17 10.31 10.58
C THR A 205 17.13 9.21 10.39
N GLU A 206 16.15 9.45 9.53
CA GLU A 206 14.98 8.61 9.37
C GLU A 206 15.12 7.61 8.21
N ARG A 207 14.28 6.58 8.27
CA ARG A 207 14.17 5.58 7.21
C ARG A 207 12.97 5.93 6.32
N ALA A 208 13.19 5.92 5.02
CA ALA A 208 12.12 6.02 4.03
C ALA A 208 11.80 4.65 3.43
N SER A 209 10.52 4.43 3.15
CA SER A 209 10.09 3.31 2.31
C SER A 209 8.95 3.76 1.38
N LEU A 210 8.68 2.95 0.36
CA LEU A 210 7.66 3.25 -0.65
C LEU A 210 6.84 1.99 -0.91
N HIS A 211 5.52 2.11 -0.75
CA HIS A 211 4.55 1.06 -1.06
C HIS A 211 3.47 1.64 -1.97
N ALA A 212 3.22 0.96 -3.10
CA ALA A 212 2.17 1.34 -4.03
C ALA A 212 0.97 0.40 -3.86
N ASN A 213 -0.17 1.01 -3.54
CA ASN A 213 -1.44 0.31 -3.45
C ASN A 213 -2.04 0.04 -4.84
N ASN A 214 -2.84 -1.02 -4.96
CA ASN A 214 -3.52 -1.44 -6.19
C ASN A 214 -2.61 -1.78 -7.38
N VAL A 215 -1.39 -2.24 -7.11
CA VAL A 215 -0.45 -2.71 -8.14
C VAL A 215 0.05 -4.09 -7.75
N ALA A 216 0.33 -4.93 -8.75
CA ALA A 216 1.00 -6.20 -8.53
C ALA A 216 2.45 -5.94 -8.07
N PHE A 217 2.90 -6.63 -7.03
CA PHE A 217 4.28 -6.57 -6.54
C PHE A 217 4.75 -7.95 -6.09
N ASN A 218 6.06 -8.16 -6.03
CA ASN A 218 6.63 -9.36 -5.43
C ASN A 218 6.59 -9.23 -3.90
N PRO A 219 5.84 -10.07 -3.17
CA PRO A 219 5.68 -9.93 -1.72
C PRO A 219 7.00 -10.01 -0.95
N LEU A 220 8.00 -10.74 -1.47
CA LEU A 220 9.27 -10.96 -0.78
C LEU A 220 10.19 -9.73 -0.78
N ASP A 221 10.11 -8.85 -1.78
CA ASP A 221 11.10 -7.76 -1.92
C ASP A 221 10.51 -6.39 -2.31
N SER A 222 9.25 -6.34 -2.72
CA SER A 222 8.64 -5.17 -3.35
C SER A 222 7.43 -4.61 -2.59
N GLN A 223 7.18 -5.06 -1.36
CA GLN A 223 6.09 -4.52 -0.53
C GLN A 223 6.45 -3.17 0.11
N GLY A 224 7.72 -2.78 0.14
CA GLY A 224 8.15 -1.53 0.77
C GLY A 224 8.06 -1.52 2.30
N ILE A 225 7.80 -2.66 2.91
CA ILE A 225 7.84 -2.89 4.36
C ILE A 225 8.38 -4.30 4.61
N ASN A 226 9.05 -4.49 5.74
CA ASN A 226 9.44 -5.82 6.20
C ASN A 226 8.31 -6.36 7.11
N VAL A 227 7.50 -7.28 6.59
CA VAL A 227 6.38 -7.87 7.32
C VAL A 227 6.35 -9.38 7.13
N GLY A 228 6.22 -10.11 8.24
CA GLY A 228 6.11 -11.56 8.21
C GLY A 228 7.39 -12.24 7.72
N ASN A 229 7.26 -13.12 6.72
CA ASN A 229 8.33 -13.93 6.13
C ASN A 229 8.80 -13.38 4.77
N ASN A 230 8.57 -12.09 4.51
CA ASN A 230 8.99 -11.44 3.27
C ASN A 230 10.46 -11.09 3.29
#